data_AF-A0A2S4LFT4-F1
#
_entry.id   AF-A0A2S4LFT4-F1
#
_cell.length_a   1.000
_cell.length_b   1.000
_cell.length_c   1.000
_cell.angle_alpha   90.00
_cell.angle_beta   90.00
_cell.angle_gamma   90.00
#
_symmetry.space_group_name_H-M   'P 1'
#
loop_
_entity.id
_entity.type
_entity.pdbx_description
1 polymer ?
#
loop_
_entity_poly.entity_id
_entity_poly.type
_entity_poly.pdbx_seq_one_letter_code
_entity_poly.pdbx_strand_id
1 'polypeptide(L)'
;MRGLLVRQPWAELILRGTKVWELRSHGTSLNGPIAIIPQGTGQIAGIVDLVAVHPRLSPEELAASTQQHCVPLEQQAEVIAAGWLIPWEFARPHRLPYPVPYRHPLGAVIWVRLEPEVTAAIRTQIAVNSLPSVQPRPIARAIPLITAAPDARTAEVPLTEGNLRNGHIYLRSARHLFRDVHIGGSSKSAPALQPITVELGAHDAITTDIAGDKMILRERRAVRAFLRDAQAGDHVRIERLDIDRFRFTLMP
;
A
#
# COMPACT_ATOMS: atom_id res chain seq x y z
N MET A 1 6.01 -19.60 -4.96
CA MET A 1 5.18 -19.21 -3.79
C MET A 1 3.70 -19.23 -4.20
N ARG A 2 2.75 -19.39 -3.27
CA ARG A 2 1.30 -19.24 -3.58
C ARG A 2 0.80 -17.90 -3.07
N GLY A 3 -0.11 -17.27 -3.82
CA GLY A 3 -0.79 -16.04 -3.45
C GLY A 3 -2.27 -16.30 -3.15
N LEU A 4 -2.74 -15.74 -2.04
CA LEU A 4 -4.13 -15.78 -1.61
C LEU A 4 -4.82 -14.48 -2.00
N LEU A 5 -5.95 -14.59 -2.71
CA LEU A 5 -6.79 -13.45 -3.03
C LEU A 5 -7.68 -13.12 -1.83
N VAL A 6 -7.60 -11.87 -1.37
CA VAL A 6 -8.32 -11.39 -0.17
C VAL A 6 -9.00 -10.05 -0.47
N ARG A 7 -10.27 -9.89 -0.08
CA ARG A 7 -11.01 -8.64 -0.25
C ARG A 7 -10.57 -7.58 0.76
N GLN A 8 -10.72 -6.32 0.39
CA GLN A 8 -10.69 -5.23 1.36
C GLN A 8 -11.97 -5.26 2.23
N PRO A 9 -11.91 -4.91 3.53
CA PRO A 9 -10.72 -4.43 4.27
C PRO A 9 -9.79 -5.53 4.81
N TRP A 10 -10.16 -6.81 4.67
CA TRP A 10 -9.49 -7.94 5.32
C TRP A 10 -8.01 -8.07 4.96
N ALA A 11 -7.67 -7.85 3.69
CA ALA A 11 -6.28 -7.89 3.22
C ALA A 11 -5.38 -6.91 4.00
N GLU A 12 -5.88 -5.72 4.29
CA GLU A 12 -5.17 -4.71 5.07
C GLU A 12 -4.99 -5.15 6.53
N LEU A 13 -6.05 -5.67 7.14
CA LEU A 13 -6.03 -6.12 8.54
C LEU A 13 -5.06 -7.29 8.75
N ILE A 14 -4.97 -8.19 7.78
CA ILE A 14 -3.99 -9.30 7.79
C ILE A 14 -2.56 -8.75 7.72
N LEU A 15 -2.30 -7.83 6.79
CA LEU A 15 -0.96 -7.26 6.60
C LEU A 15 -0.52 -6.34 7.74
N ARG A 16 -1.46 -5.81 8.54
CA ARG A 16 -1.19 -5.10 9.80
C ARG A 16 -0.95 -6.05 10.98
N GLY A 17 -1.28 -7.33 10.83
CA GLY A 17 -1.28 -8.29 11.93
C GLY A 17 -2.44 -8.14 12.91
N THR A 18 -3.42 -7.30 12.60
CA THR A 18 -4.64 -7.15 13.41
C THR A 18 -5.54 -8.37 13.24
N LYS A 19 -5.68 -8.86 12.00
CA LYS A 19 -6.42 -10.08 11.68
C LYS A 19 -5.44 -11.23 11.50
N VAL A 20 -5.39 -12.11 12.49
CA VAL A 20 -4.53 -13.30 12.46
C VAL A 20 -5.25 -14.52 11.89
N TRP A 21 -6.59 -14.54 11.90
CA TRP A 21 -7.38 -15.65 11.35
C TRP A 21 -8.13 -15.25 10.09
N GLU A 22 -7.91 -15.97 9.00
CA GLU A 22 -8.73 -15.90 7.78
C GLU A 22 -9.73 -17.05 7.76
N LEU A 23 -11.02 -16.72 7.77
CA LEU A 23 -12.09 -17.71 7.79
C LEU A 23 -12.40 -18.18 6.38
N ARG A 24 -12.41 -19.50 6.16
CA ARG A 24 -12.73 -20.13 4.88
C ARG A 24 -13.69 -21.30 5.09
N SER A 25 -14.32 -21.75 4.00
CA SER A 25 -15.23 -22.90 4.02
C SER A 25 -14.53 -24.25 4.04
N HIS A 26 -13.24 -24.28 3.69
CA HIS A 26 -12.44 -25.49 3.58
C HIS A 26 -11.05 -25.27 4.19
N GLY A 27 -10.45 -26.33 4.73
CA GLY A 27 -9.05 -26.34 5.12
C GLY A 27 -8.10 -26.25 3.92
N THR A 28 -6.82 -26.12 4.18
CA THR A 28 -5.75 -26.18 3.18
C THR A 28 -4.59 -27.01 3.70
N SER A 29 -3.91 -27.73 2.83
CA SER A 29 -2.67 -28.46 3.16
C SER A 29 -1.41 -27.59 3.04
N LEU A 30 -1.59 -26.31 2.74
CA LEU A 30 -0.48 -25.36 2.64
C LEU A 30 0.05 -25.01 4.02
N ASN A 31 1.37 -24.83 4.08
CA ASN A 31 2.08 -24.39 5.27
C ASN A 31 3.26 -23.51 4.82
N GLY A 32 3.56 -22.45 5.58
CA GLY A 32 4.66 -21.55 5.33
C GLY A 32 4.27 -20.28 4.55
N PRO A 33 5.23 -19.61 3.88
CA PRO A 33 5.03 -18.25 3.38
C PRO A 33 4.09 -18.22 2.17
N ILE A 34 3.04 -17.42 2.29
CA ILE A 34 2.08 -17.12 1.23
C ILE A 34 2.04 -15.62 0.98
N ALA A 35 1.75 -15.24 -0.27
CA ALA A 35 1.55 -13.86 -0.65
C ALA A 35 0.09 -13.44 -0.43
N ILE A 36 -0.14 -12.20 -0.01
CA ILE A 36 -1.46 -11.60 0.10
C ILE A 36 -1.70 -10.68 -1.09
N ILE A 37 -2.78 -10.95 -1.82
CA ILE A 37 -3.20 -10.20 -3.00
C ILE A 37 -4.54 -9.51 -2.68
N PRO A 38 -4.55 -8.18 -2.50
CA PRO A 38 -5.80 -7.44 -2.38
C PRO A 38 -6.61 -7.55 -3.68
N GLN A 39 -7.85 -8.04 -3.58
CA GLN A 39 -8.69 -8.29 -4.75
C GLN A 39 -8.90 -7.02 -5.58
N GLY A 40 -8.80 -7.16 -6.90
CA GLY A 40 -9.00 -6.07 -7.87
C GLY A 40 -7.77 -5.17 -8.08
N THR A 41 -6.67 -5.38 -7.36
CA THR A 41 -5.45 -4.56 -7.52
C THR A 41 -4.47 -5.09 -8.56
N GLY A 42 -4.48 -6.41 -8.82
CA GLY A 42 -3.46 -7.06 -9.66
C GLY A 42 -2.05 -7.01 -9.05
N GLN A 43 -1.95 -6.73 -7.75
CA GLN A 43 -0.68 -6.51 -7.05
C GLN A 43 -0.61 -7.35 -5.78
N ILE A 44 0.59 -7.81 -5.45
CA ILE A 44 0.91 -8.48 -4.19
C ILE A 44 1.34 -7.39 -3.20
N ALA A 45 0.61 -7.28 -2.10
CA ALA A 45 0.83 -6.22 -1.11
C ALA A 45 1.72 -6.65 0.06
N GLY A 46 1.92 -7.96 0.25
CA GLY A 46 2.70 -8.48 1.37
C GLY A 46 2.76 -9.99 1.39
N ILE A 47 3.43 -10.52 2.39
CA ILE A 47 3.45 -11.94 2.71
C ILE A 47 3.00 -12.18 4.15
N VAL A 48 2.50 -13.39 4.40
CA VAL A 48 2.25 -13.91 5.74
C VAL A 48 2.65 -15.38 5.76
N ASP A 49 2.97 -15.90 6.94
CA ASP A 49 3.15 -17.34 7.14
C ASP A 49 1.81 -17.96 7.50
N LEU A 50 1.34 -18.93 6.71
CA LEU A 50 0.25 -19.80 7.10
C LEU A 50 0.81 -20.87 8.04
N VAL A 51 0.55 -20.72 9.34
CA VAL A 51 1.16 -21.55 10.40
C VAL A 51 0.28 -22.68 10.86
N ALA A 52 -1.04 -22.51 10.83
CA ALA A 52 -1.99 -23.52 11.25
C ALA A 52 -3.33 -23.41 10.50
N VAL A 53 -4.04 -24.53 10.44
CA VAL A 53 -5.45 -24.61 10.04
C VAL A 53 -6.20 -25.21 11.22
N HIS A 54 -7.13 -24.44 11.78
CA HIS A 54 -7.89 -24.84 12.95
C HIS A 54 -9.12 -25.67 12.58
N PRO A 55 -9.66 -26.46 13.52
CA PRO A 55 -10.95 -27.12 13.35
C PRO A 55 -12.07 -26.13 13.01
N ARG A 56 -13.15 -26.66 12.44
CA ARG A 56 -14.36 -25.87 12.16
C ARG A 56 -14.93 -25.33 13.47
N LEU A 57 -15.09 -24.01 13.55
CA LEU A 57 -15.68 -23.32 14.68
C LEU A 57 -17.20 -23.55 14.74
N SER A 58 -17.70 -23.69 15.96
CA SER A 58 -19.11 -23.50 16.30
C SER A 58 -19.47 -22.01 16.31
N PRO A 59 -20.77 -21.64 16.27
CA PRO A 59 -21.19 -20.24 16.38
C PRO A 59 -20.70 -19.54 17.65
N GLU A 60 -20.62 -20.26 18.77
CA GLU A 60 -20.13 -19.72 20.05
C GLU A 60 -18.63 -19.42 20.00
N GLU A 61 -17.83 -20.35 19.45
CA GLU A 61 -16.39 -20.14 19.27
C GLU A 61 -16.09 -19.04 18.26
N LEU A 62 -16.92 -18.90 17.22
CA LEU A 62 -16.84 -17.78 16.28
C LEU A 62 -17.05 -16.45 17.01
N ALA A 63 -18.10 -16.33 17.82
CA ALA A 63 -18.32 -15.11 18.59
C ALA A 63 -17.16 -14.81 19.57
N ALA A 64 -16.64 -15.84 20.24
CA ALA A 64 -15.53 -15.72 21.19
C ALA A 64 -14.19 -15.34 20.52
N SER A 65 -13.98 -15.70 19.26
CA SER A 65 -12.73 -15.47 18.52
C SER A 65 -12.74 -14.21 17.63
N THR A 66 -13.68 -13.29 17.88
CA THR A 66 -13.84 -12.03 17.13
C THR A 66 -12.57 -11.20 17.07
N GLN A 67 -11.73 -11.24 18.10
CA GLN A 67 -10.46 -10.50 18.11
C GLN A 67 -9.46 -11.04 17.08
N GLN A 68 -9.47 -12.35 16.81
CA GLN A 68 -8.55 -13.00 15.88
C GLN A 68 -8.97 -12.82 14.42
N HIS A 69 -10.26 -12.98 14.12
CA HIS A 69 -10.76 -12.90 12.73
C HIS A 69 -11.36 -11.54 12.37
N CYS A 70 -11.60 -10.66 13.34
CA CYS A 70 -12.11 -9.29 13.18
C CYS A 70 -13.48 -9.18 12.48
N VAL A 71 -14.29 -10.24 12.44
CA VAL A 71 -15.62 -10.19 11.81
C VAL A 71 -16.61 -9.59 12.82
N PRO A 72 -17.25 -8.45 12.50
CA PRO A 72 -18.24 -7.84 13.38
C PRO A 72 -19.42 -8.77 13.66
N LEU A 73 -20.02 -8.65 14.86
CA LEU A 73 -21.14 -9.50 15.29
C LEU A 73 -22.29 -9.51 14.30
N GLU A 74 -22.58 -8.35 13.69
CA GLU A 74 -23.64 -8.20 12.69
C GLU A 74 -23.40 -9.00 11.40
N GLN A 75 -22.16 -9.37 11.09
CA GLN A 75 -21.78 -10.15 9.91
C GLN A 75 -21.59 -11.65 10.22
N GLN A 76 -21.61 -12.05 11.49
CA GLN A 76 -21.34 -13.46 11.86
C GLN A 76 -22.42 -14.42 11.34
N ALA A 77 -23.68 -13.98 11.30
CA ALA A 77 -24.77 -14.79 10.74
C ALA A 77 -24.52 -15.13 9.26
N GLU A 78 -24.02 -14.17 8.47
CA GLU A 78 -23.67 -14.38 7.06
C GLU A 78 -22.47 -15.32 6.91
N VAL A 79 -21.46 -15.17 7.77
CA VAL A 79 -20.26 -16.04 7.81
C VAL A 79 -20.65 -17.49 8.13
N ILE A 80 -21.54 -17.69 9.09
CA ILE A 80 -22.08 -19.01 9.44
C ILE A 80 -22.86 -19.60 8.26
N ALA A 81 -23.76 -18.81 7.65
CA ALA A 81 -24.56 -19.24 6.51
C ALA A 81 -23.70 -19.59 5.28
N ALA A 82 -22.63 -18.84 5.03
CA ALA A 82 -21.64 -19.11 3.99
C ALA A 82 -20.70 -20.29 4.32
N GLY A 83 -20.77 -20.82 5.54
CA GLY A 83 -19.93 -21.91 6.01
C GLY A 83 -18.47 -21.54 6.24
N TRP A 84 -18.14 -20.25 6.34
CA TRP A 84 -16.76 -19.76 6.56
C TRP A 84 -16.37 -19.91 8.03
N LEU A 85 -16.17 -21.17 8.44
CA LEU A 85 -15.98 -21.54 9.83
C LEU A 85 -14.65 -22.24 10.09
N ILE A 86 -13.78 -22.37 9.08
CA ILE A 86 -12.46 -22.97 9.23
C ILE A 86 -11.42 -21.85 9.25
N PRO A 87 -10.79 -21.57 10.40
CA PRO A 87 -9.78 -20.53 10.54
C PRO A 87 -8.43 -20.99 9.99
N TRP A 88 -7.84 -20.15 9.15
CA TRP A 88 -6.45 -20.24 8.75
C TRP A 88 -5.66 -19.22 9.56
N GLU A 89 -4.71 -19.70 10.35
CA GLU A 89 -3.89 -18.84 11.19
C GLU A 89 -2.68 -18.33 10.42
N PHE A 90 -2.55 -17.02 10.41
CA PHE A 90 -1.46 -16.27 9.82
C PHE A 90 -0.53 -15.70 10.90
N ALA A 91 0.77 -15.82 10.66
CA ALA A 91 1.80 -15.22 11.50
C ALA A 91 2.79 -14.42 10.65
N ARG A 92 3.64 -13.65 11.32
CA ARG A 92 4.73 -12.88 10.73
C ARG A 92 4.31 -12.07 9.49
N PRO A 93 3.26 -11.24 9.59
CA PRO A 93 2.86 -10.43 8.45
C PRO A 93 3.98 -9.47 8.08
N HIS A 94 4.35 -9.50 6.80
CA HIS A 94 5.34 -8.61 6.23
C HIS A 94 4.73 -7.88 5.04
N ARG A 95 4.38 -6.62 5.24
CA ARG A 95 3.99 -5.74 4.14
C ARG A 95 5.19 -5.48 3.24
N LEU A 96 5.00 -5.62 1.93
CA LEU A 96 6.04 -5.28 0.98
C LEU A 96 6.16 -3.75 0.89
N PRO A 97 7.39 -3.19 0.94
CA PRO A 97 7.62 -1.77 0.70
C PRO A 97 7.04 -1.30 -0.65
N TYR A 98 7.15 -2.15 -1.68
CA TYR A 98 6.60 -1.88 -3.00
C TYR A 98 5.71 -3.05 -3.45
N PRO A 99 4.42 -2.82 -3.75
CA PRO A 99 3.55 -3.86 -4.26
C PRO A 99 4.11 -4.47 -5.54
N VAL A 100 4.19 -5.80 -5.59
CA VAL A 100 4.75 -6.51 -6.74
C VAL A 100 3.61 -6.86 -7.69
N PRO A 101 3.61 -6.34 -8.94
CA PRO A 101 2.60 -6.72 -9.91
C PRO A 101 2.72 -8.21 -10.26
N TYR A 102 1.58 -8.86 -10.50
CA TYR A 102 1.56 -10.25 -10.95
C TYR A 102 0.54 -10.42 -12.08
N ARG A 103 0.77 -11.38 -12.97
CA ARG A 103 -0.23 -11.76 -13.97
C ARG A 103 -1.26 -12.66 -13.32
N HIS A 104 -2.51 -12.22 -13.31
CA HIS A 104 -3.63 -13.03 -12.88
C HIS A 104 -3.90 -14.13 -13.92
N PRO A 105 -3.80 -15.42 -13.59
CA PRO A 105 -4.19 -16.49 -14.51
C PRO A 105 -5.70 -16.44 -14.72
N LEU A 106 -6.15 -16.62 -15.97
CA LEU A 106 -7.58 -16.73 -16.28
C LEU A 106 -8.20 -17.89 -15.46
N GLY A 107 -9.22 -17.59 -14.64
CA GLY A 107 -9.95 -18.59 -13.85
C GLY A 107 -9.40 -18.88 -12.43
N ALA A 108 -8.39 -18.16 -11.94
CA ALA A 108 -7.86 -18.36 -10.59
C ALA A 108 -8.76 -17.72 -9.50
N VAL A 109 -9.63 -18.52 -8.88
CA VAL A 109 -10.67 -18.01 -7.95
C VAL A 109 -10.17 -17.72 -6.53
N ILE A 110 -9.22 -18.49 -6.01
CA ILE A 110 -8.80 -18.39 -4.59
C ILE A 110 -7.27 -18.38 -4.43
N TRP A 111 -6.58 -19.31 -5.10
CA TRP A 111 -5.12 -19.43 -5.05
C TRP A 111 -4.51 -19.12 -6.41
N VAL A 112 -3.45 -18.30 -6.39
CA VAL A 112 -2.61 -18.05 -7.56
C VAL A 112 -1.24 -18.67 -7.31
N ARG A 113 -0.76 -19.48 -8.26
CA ARG A 113 0.65 -19.89 -8.28
C ARG A 113 1.46 -18.73 -8.83
N LEU A 114 2.35 -18.16 -8.00
CA LEU A 114 3.19 -17.05 -8.42
C LEU A 114 4.36 -17.55 -9.27
N GLU A 115 4.69 -16.79 -10.31
CA GLU A 115 5.86 -17.04 -11.15
C GLU A 115 7.15 -16.92 -10.33
N PRO A 116 8.24 -17.61 -10.75
CA PRO A 116 9.52 -17.57 -10.05
C PRO A 116 10.08 -16.15 -9.89
N GLU A 117 9.95 -15.32 -10.93
CA GLU A 117 10.41 -13.93 -10.96
C GLU A 117 9.70 -13.06 -9.91
N VAL A 118 8.37 -13.18 -9.84
CA VAL A 118 7.53 -12.52 -8.82
C VAL A 118 7.93 -12.98 -7.41
N THR A 119 8.18 -14.28 -7.23
CA THR A 119 8.64 -14.84 -5.95
C THR A 119 10.02 -14.30 -5.57
N ALA A 120 10.93 -14.14 -6.53
CA ALA A 120 12.26 -13.58 -6.30
C ALA A 120 12.19 -12.10 -5.90
N ALA A 121 11.39 -11.30 -6.61
CA ALA A 121 11.18 -9.88 -6.28
C ALA A 121 10.65 -9.68 -4.85
N ILE A 122 9.71 -10.52 -4.42
CA ILE A 122 9.19 -10.53 -3.04
C ILE A 122 10.31 -10.84 -2.05
N ARG A 123 11.10 -11.88 -2.29
CA ARG A 123 12.20 -12.29 -1.40
C ARG A 123 13.28 -11.22 -1.27
N THR A 124 13.63 -10.55 -2.37
CA THR A 124 14.60 -9.44 -2.36
C THR A 124 14.15 -8.32 -1.43
N GLN A 125 12.86 -7.94 -1.48
CA GLN A 125 12.33 -6.89 -0.61
C GLN A 125 12.34 -7.29 0.88
N ILE A 126 12.07 -8.56 1.19
CA ILE A 126 12.08 -9.06 2.57
C ILE A 126 13.51 -9.15 3.13
N ALA A 127 14.48 -9.61 2.32
CA ALA A 127 15.87 -9.75 2.74
C ALA A 127 16.52 -8.40 3.07
N VAL A 128 16.22 -7.36 2.30
CA VAL A 128 16.71 -5.99 2.57
C VAL A 128 16.18 -5.45 3.91
N ASN A 129 14.97 -5.83 4.31
CA ASN A 129 14.38 -5.47 5.61
C ASN A 129 14.82 -6.37 6.78
N SER A 130 15.58 -7.45 6.54
CA SER A 130 15.99 -8.43 7.55
C SER A 130 17.43 -8.23 8.07
N LEU A 131 18.15 -7.23 7.57
CA LEU A 131 19.46 -6.87 8.11
C LEU A 131 19.27 -6.24 9.51
N PRO A 132 19.99 -6.72 10.54
CA PRO A 132 19.87 -6.14 11.88
C PRO A 132 20.26 -4.67 11.81
N SER A 133 19.36 -3.82 12.32
CA SER A 133 19.62 -2.42 12.57
C SER A 133 20.77 -2.31 13.56
N VAL A 134 21.98 -2.04 13.05
CA VAL A 134 23.09 -1.58 13.89
C VAL A 134 22.63 -0.26 14.50
N GLN A 135 22.29 -0.28 15.79
CA GLN A 135 22.02 0.95 16.53
C GLN A 135 23.31 1.79 16.57
N PRO A 136 23.31 3.05 16.10
CA PRO A 136 24.46 3.91 16.31
C PRO A 136 24.53 4.28 17.80
N ARG A 137 25.61 3.86 18.48
CA ARG A 137 26.03 4.47 19.75
C ARG A 137 26.38 5.94 19.50
N PRO A 138 26.06 6.87 20.42
CA PRO A 138 26.47 8.25 20.28
C PRO A 138 27.97 8.34 20.56
N ILE A 139 28.77 8.46 19.50
CA ILE A 139 30.15 8.95 19.62
C ILE A 139 30.16 10.34 19.03
N ALA A 140 30.24 11.32 19.92
CA ALA A 140 30.54 12.70 19.55
C ALA A 140 31.95 12.77 18.97
N ARG A 141 32.09 13.06 17.66
CA ARG A 141 33.04 14.03 17.08
C ARG A 141 33.06 14.04 15.55
N ALA A 142 32.90 15.26 15.01
CA ALA A 142 33.42 15.87 13.78
C ALA A 142 33.50 15.08 12.44
N ILE A 143 32.64 15.51 11.49
CA ILE A 143 32.68 15.67 10.01
C ILE A 143 33.88 15.06 9.23
N PRO A 144 33.65 14.40 8.06
CA PRO A 144 33.69 15.12 6.78
C PRO A 144 32.51 14.85 5.82
N LEU A 145 32.18 15.91 5.10
CA LEU A 145 31.26 16.01 3.97
C LEU A 145 31.85 15.33 2.71
N ILE A 146 31.25 14.23 2.22
CA ILE A 146 31.36 13.69 0.83
C ILE A 146 30.07 12.86 0.58
N THR A 147 28.99 13.33 -0.05
CA THR A 147 28.66 13.57 -1.49
C THR A 147 28.81 12.38 -2.45
N ALA A 148 27.65 11.84 -2.91
CA ALA A 148 27.23 11.58 -4.32
C ALA A 148 26.31 10.32 -4.40
N ALA A 149 24.97 10.40 -4.42
CA ALA A 149 24.01 10.77 -5.49
C ALA A 149 23.62 9.58 -6.44
N PRO A 150 22.36 9.52 -6.96
CA PRO A 150 21.34 10.57 -6.97
C PRO A 150 20.13 10.28 -6.07
N ASP A 151 19.93 11.15 -5.08
CA ASP A 151 18.58 11.57 -4.70
C ASP A 151 17.94 12.19 -5.95
N ALA A 152 17.01 11.48 -6.60
CA ALA A 152 16.08 12.16 -7.49
C ALA A 152 15.27 13.12 -6.60
N ARG A 153 15.67 14.40 -6.57
CA ARG A 153 14.91 15.48 -5.94
C ARG A 153 13.77 15.93 -6.82
N THR A 154 13.75 15.48 -8.06
CA THR A 154 12.81 15.92 -9.08
C THR A 154 12.19 14.74 -9.81
N ALA A 155 10.93 14.88 -10.20
CA ALA A 155 10.22 13.93 -11.05
C ALA A 155 9.33 14.70 -12.02
N GLU A 156 9.12 14.17 -13.20
CA GLU A 156 8.20 14.75 -14.19
C GLU A 156 7.02 13.82 -14.42
N VAL A 157 5.84 14.41 -14.52
CA VAL A 157 4.58 13.71 -14.71
C VAL A 157 3.89 14.29 -15.94
N PRO A 158 3.62 13.49 -16.99
CA PRO A 158 2.87 13.98 -18.13
C PRO A 158 1.40 14.20 -17.76
N LEU A 159 0.81 15.29 -18.25
CA LEU A 159 -0.59 15.61 -18.11
C LEU A 159 -1.39 14.98 -19.25
N THR A 160 -2.33 14.14 -18.88
CA THR A 160 -3.33 13.57 -19.80
C THR A 160 -4.59 14.42 -19.83
N GLU A 161 -5.43 14.28 -20.85
CA GLU A 161 -6.78 14.87 -20.86
C GLU A 161 -7.59 14.49 -19.61
N GLY A 162 -7.40 13.25 -19.12
CA GLY A 162 -8.01 12.76 -17.90
C GLY A 162 -7.58 13.53 -16.65
N ASN A 163 -6.35 14.05 -16.62
CA ASN A 163 -5.84 14.90 -15.53
C ASN A 163 -6.52 16.27 -15.54
N LEU A 164 -6.60 16.90 -16.72
CA LEU A 164 -7.20 18.22 -16.89
C LEU A 164 -8.71 18.20 -16.58
N ARG A 165 -9.44 17.24 -17.18
CA ARG A 165 -10.89 17.09 -16.97
C ARG A 165 -11.26 16.88 -15.50
N ASN A 166 -10.44 16.12 -14.77
CA ASN A 166 -10.74 15.78 -13.38
C ASN A 166 -10.02 16.69 -12.36
N GLY A 167 -9.12 17.57 -12.79
CA GLY A 167 -8.35 18.47 -11.92
C GLY A 167 -7.45 17.73 -10.93
N HIS A 168 -6.69 16.73 -11.40
CA HIS A 168 -5.74 15.98 -10.57
C HIS A 168 -4.48 15.62 -11.33
N ILE A 169 -3.39 15.37 -10.61
CA ILE A 169 -2.10 14.95 -11.17
C ILE A 169 -1.78 13.55 -10.64
N TYR A 170 -1.43 12.61 -11.50
CA TYR A 170 -1.06 11.25 -11.09
C TYR A 170 0.39 11.23 -10.58
N LEU A 171 0.57 11.04 -9.28
CA LEU A 171 1.87 11.01 -8.62
C LEU A 171 2.53 9.63 -8.62
N ARG A 172 2.03 8.66 -9.41
CA ARG A 172 2.59 7.30 -9.44
C ARG A 172 4.05 7.28 -9.88
N SER A 173 4.41 8.02 -10.94
CA SER A 173 5.80 8.11 -11.40
C SER A 173 6.68 8.89 -10.41
N ALA A 174 6.11 9.86 -9.70
CA ALA A 174 6.78 10.66 -8.68
C ALA A 174 6.74 10.06 -7.26
N ARG A 175 6.24 8.83 -7.09
CA ARG A 175 6.06 8.19 -5.77
C ARG A 175 7.34 8.15 -4.93
N HIS A 176 8.49 8.04 -5.57
CA HIS A 176 9.81 7.99 -4.94
C HIS A 176 10.19 9.30 -4.22
N LEU A 177 9.53 10.42 -4.53
CA LEU A 177 9.74 11.70 -3.85
C LEU A 177 9.08 11.76 -2.47
N PHE A 178 7.99 11.00 -2.28
CA PHE A 178 7.12 11.07 -1.10
C PHE A 178 7.36 9.92 -0.14
N ARG A 179 7.26 10.18 1.16
CA ARG A 179 7.33 9.17 2.21
C ARG A 179 5.97 8.54 2.45
N ASP A 180 5.95 7.34 3.02
CA ASP A 180 4.69 6.62 3.32
C ASP A 180 3.80 7.40 4.29
N VAL A 181 4.41 8.16 5.19
CA VAL A 181 3.72 9.04 6.13
C VAL A 181 2.94 10.15 5.44
N HIS A 182 3.24 10.49 4.18
CA HIS A 182 2.53 11.50 3.36
C HIS A 182 1.31 10.94 2.61
N ILE A 183 1.11 9.62 2.66
CA ILE A 183 0.10 8.92 1.88
C ILE A 183 -0.99 8.37 2.80
N GLY A 184 -2.20 8.86 2.59
CA GLY A 184 -3.41 8.43 3.30
C GLY A 184 -4.19 7.35 2.55
N GLY A 185 -5.29 6.93 3.15
CA GLY A 185 -6.26 6.03 2.53
C GLY A 185 -7.08 6.69 1.41
N SER A 186 -8.01 5.91 0.86
CA SER A 186 -8.79 6.26 -0.34
C SER A 186 -9.79 7.42 -0.14
N SER A 187 -10.04 7.83 1.10
CA SER A 187 -11.03 8.84 1.47
C SER A 187 -10.48 9.84 2.50
N LYS A 188 -11.15 10.99 2.63
CA LYS A 188 -10.84 12.01 3.65
C LYS A 188 -10.92 11.50 5.09
N SER A 189 -11.63 10.39 5.33
CA SER A 189 -11.73 9.72 6.63
C SER A 189 -10.49 8.91 7.01
N ALA A 190 -9.54 8.76 6.09
CA ALA A 190 -8.25 8.11 6.34
C ALA A 190 -7.11 9.02 5.84
N PRO A 191 -6.84 10.16 6.52
CA PRO A 191 -5.75 11.05 6.14
C PRO A 191 -4.39 10.37 6.34
N ALA A 192 -3.37 10.90 5.65
CA ALA A 192 -2.00 10.51 5.92
C ALA A 192 -1.56 10.87 7.35
N LEU A 193 -0.53 10.20 7.85
CA LEU A 193 0.03 10.45 9.18
C LEU A 193 0.67 11.84 9.29
N GLN A 194 1.25 12.32 8.21
CA GLN A 194 1.87 13.64 8.11
C GLN A 194 1.45 14.32 6.80
N PRO A 195 0.86 15.52 6.84
CA PRO A 195 0.57 16.27 5.62
C PRO A 195 1.86 16.81 5.01
N ILE A 196 1.80 17.11 3.72
CA ILE A 196 2.84 17.79 2.97
C ILE A 196 2.42 19.21 2.62
N THR A 197 3.40 20.10 2.50
CA THR A 197 3.21 21.44 1.95
C THR A 197 3.60 21.42 0.47
N VAL A 198 2.68 21.84 -0.40
CA VAL A 198 2.89 21.87 -1.85
C VAL A 198 2.75 23.29 -2.37
N GLU A 199 3.82 23.80 -2.98
CA GLU A 199 3.81 25.04 -3.77
C GLU A 199 3.31 24.72 -5.19
N LEU A 200 2.20 25.31 -5.61
CA LEU A 200 1.59 25.09 -6.92
C LEU A 200 1.77 26.33 -7.80
N GLY A 201 2.87 26.40 -8.55
CA GLY A 201 3.18 27.55 -9.41
C GLY A 201 3.24 28.87 -8.62
N ALA A 202 2.54 29.91 -9.09
CA ALA A 202 2.44 31.22 -8.44
C ALA A 202 1.33 31.31 -7.36
N HIS A 203 0.68 30.20 -7.02
CA HIS A 203 -0.37 30.17 -6.01
C HIS A 203 0.20 29.88 -4.61
N ASP A 204 -0.56 30.26 -3.58
CA ASP A 204 -0.21 29.98 -2.18
C ASP A 204 0.05 28.49 -1.95
N ALA A 205 1.03 28.22 -1.09
CA ALA A 205 1.35 26.86 -0.69
C ALA A 205 0.16 26.22 0.02
N ILE A 206 -0.21 25.01 -0.41
CA ILE A 206 -1.30 24.24 0.20
C ILE A 206 -0.74 23.20 1.16
N THR A 207 -1.44 22.95 2.25
CA THR A 207 -1.17 21.79 3.12
C THR A 207 -2.17 20.70 2.79
N THR A 208 -1.68 19.54 2.35
CA THR A 208 -2.53 18.44 1.88
C THR A 208 -1.84 17.09 2.12
N ASP A 209 -2.55 15.99 1.90
CA ASP A 209 -1.98 14.64 1.88
C ASP A 209 -2.22 13.98 0.52
N ILE A 210 -1.64 12.80 0.31
CA ILE A 210 -1.77 12.03 -0.93
C ILE A 210 -2.82 10.94 -0.73
N ALA A 211 -3.84 10.89 -1.58
CA ALA A 211 -4.80 9.79 -1.60
C ALA A 211 -4.13 8.55 -2.21
N GLY A 212 -3.87 7.53 -1.40
CA GLY A 212 -3.04 6.38 -1.79
C GLY A 212 -3.64 5.45 -2.85
N ASP A 213 -4.96 5.40 -3.00
CA ASP A 213 -5.62 4.60 -4.03
C ASP A 213 -5.30 5.11 -5.45
N LYS A 214 -5.43 6.43 -5.63
CA LYS A 214 -5.27 7.10 -6.93
C LYS A 214 -3.88 7.69 -7.09
N MET A 215 -3.10 7.81 -6.01
CA MET A 215 -1.83 8.53 -5.95
C MET A 215 -2.00 9.95 -6.51
N ILE A 216 -2.85 10.75 -5.88
CA ILE A 216 -3.12 12.14 -6.25
C ILE A 216 -3.11 13.01 -4.99
N LEU A 217 -2.80 14.31 -5.12
CA LEU A 217 -3.02 15.26 -4.02
C LEU A 217 -4.52 15.29 -3.67
N ARG A 218 -4.85 15.20 -2.39
CA ARG A 218 -6.24 15.13 -1.93
C ARG A 218 -6.97 16.46 -2.15
N GLU A 219 -6.26 17.59 -2.09
CA GLU A 219 -6.81 18.92 -2.33
C GLU A 219 -6.99 19.23 -3.83
N ARG A 220 -7.98 18.58 -4.44
CA ARG A 220 -8.28 18.68 -5.88
C ARG A 220 -8.68 20.08 -6.34
N ARG A 221 -9.17 20.95 -5.44
CA ARG A 221 -9.60 22.30 -5.82
C ARG A 221 -8.40 23.17 -6.20
N ALA A 222 -7.34 23.10 -5.39
CA ALA A 222 -6.10 23.81 -5.65
C ALA A 222 -5.38 23.26 -6.89
N VAL A 223 -5.34 21.93 -7.06
CA VAL A 223 -4.77 21.31 -8.26
C VAL A 223 -5.53 21.72 -9.53
N ARG A 224 -6.87 21.78 -9.49
CA ARG A 224 -7.66 22.26 -10.64
C ARG A 224 -7.33 23.72 -10.98
N ALA A 225 -7.10 24.57 -10.00
CA ALA A 225 -6.71 25.97 -10.23
C ALA A 225 -5.33 26.06 -10.89
N PHE A 226 -4.37 25.24 -10.42
CA PHE A 226 -3.02 25.14 -10.97
C PHE A 226 -2.98 24.63 -12.42
N LEU A 227 -3.87 23.70 -12.78
CA LEU A 227 -3.94 23.12 -14.13
C LEU A 227 -4.79 23.93 -15.12
N ARG A 228 -5.23 25.14 -14.77
CA ARG A 228 -6.18 25.91 -15.59
C ARG A 228 -5.67 26.21 -17.00
N ASP A 229 -4.39 26.56 -17.11
CA ASP A 229 -3.76 26.98 -18.36
C ASP A 229 -2.93 25.85 -19.01
N ALA A 230 -3.01 24.64 -18.45
CA ALA A 230 -2.28 23.45 -18.92
C ALA A 230 -2.98 22.75 -20.08
N GLN A 231 -2.20 22.15 -20.98
CA GLN A 231 -2.66 21.37 -22.11
C GLN A 231 -2.29 19.88 -21.96
N ALA A 232 -2.98 19.02 -22.71
CA ALA A 232 -2.65 17.60 -22.73
C ALA A 232 -1.34 17.42 -23.50
N GLY A 233 -0.36 16.78 -22.87
CA GLY A 233 1.02 16.71 -23.38
C GLY A 233 2.01 17.55 -22.56
N ASP A 234 1.52 18.56 -21.83
CA ASP A 234 2.34 19.31 -20.87
C ASP A 234 2.83 18.39 -19.74
N HIS A 235 3.87 18.82 -19.05
CA HIS A 235 4.47 18.09 -17.93
C HIS A 235 4.34 18.90 -16.64
N VAL A 236 4.18 18.20 -15.52
CA VAL A 236 4.37 18.80 -14.20
C VAL A 236 5.68 18.29 -13.64
N ARG A 237 6.62 19.22 -13.44
CA ARG A 237 7.84 18.95 -12.69
C ARG A 237 7.52 19.08 -11.20
N ILE A 238 7.86 18.04 -10.45
CA ILE A 238 7.72 17.97 -9.00
C ILE A 238 9.11 18.01 -8.41
N GLU A 239 9.38 18.96 -7.53
CA GLU A 239 10.66 19.16 -6.86
C GLU A 239 10.50 19.04 -5.35
N ARG A 240 11.34 18.24 -4.70
CA ARG A 240 11.41 18.10 -3.25
C ARG A 240 12.29 19.22 -2.68
N LEU A 241 11.66 20.22 -2.08
CA LEU A 241 12.33 21.36 -1.43
C LEU A 241 12.85 20.96 -0.05
N ASP A 242 12.05 20.18 0.69
CA ASP A 242 12.39 19.65 2.00
C ASP A 242 11.69 18.29 2.20
N ILE A 243 11.83 17.72 3.40
CA ILE A 243 11.31 16.42 3.82
C ILE A 243 9.80 16.30 3.61
N ASP A 244 9.05 17.37 3.89
CA ASP A 244 7.59 17.45 3.80
C ASP A 244 7.13 18.59 2.86
N ARG A 245 8.06 19.21 2.12
CA ARG A 245 7.79 20.39 1.27
C ARG A 245 8.17 20.16 -0.17
N PHE A 246 7.23 20.41 -1.07
CA PHE A 246 7.36 20.13 -2.50
C PHE A 246 6.93 21.34 -3.34
N ARG A 247 7.48 21.45 -4.54
CA ARG A 247 7.08 22.42 -5.56
C ARG A 247 6.63 21.70 -6.81
N PHE A 248 5.52 22.15 -7.36
CA PHE A 248 4.94 21.66 -8.59
C PHE A 248 4.98 22.82 -9.60
N THR A 249 5.70 22.61 -10.69
CA THR A 249 5.92 23.59 -11.75
C THR A 249 5.34 23.04 -13.04
N LEU A 250 4.43 23.79 -13.66
CA LEU A 250 3.88 23.44 -14.97
C LEU A 250 4.93 23.73 -16.05
N MET A 251 5.17 22.77 -16.91
CA MET A 251 6.11 22.82 -18.02
C MET A 251 5.33 22.53 -19.31
N PRO A 252 5.33 23.45 -20.29
CA PRO A 252 4.76 23.16 -21.61
C PRO A 252 5.57 22.08 -22.36
#